data_AF-A0A832EXJ1-F1
#
_entry.id   AF-A0A832EXJ1-F1
#
_cell.length_a   1.000
_cell.length_b   1.000
_cell.length_c   1.000
_cell.angle_alpha   90.00
_cell.angle_beta   90.00
_cell.angle_gamma   90.00
#
_symmetry.space_group_name_H-M   'P 1'
#
loop_
_entity.id
_entity.type
_entity.pdbx_description
1 polymer ?
#
loop_
_entity_poly.entity_id
_entity_poly.type
_entity_poly.pdbx_seq_one_letter_code
_entity_poly.pdbx_strand_id
1 'polypeptide(L)'
;MHDSLLLMMFERLSIIAILAFFLSKASFFRNILYNAKVTKKDLILAILIFAGIGILGTYTGVPIKDAIANSRVIGPMVGGLIGGPIVGFFAGLIAGLHRLTLGGFTATTCAISTALEGLLGGLIRKYYKGEYIPWELAFFAGVLGEGMQMGIILLFSKPYPKALDLVNDIGMPMTITNAIGITVFMMIVKSVFDEKENISATLAKLSLDIANKTLPFLRNGLNEISAANAAKIIYESTDLDAVAITDTDKILAHIGVGNDHHKSGIPIQTNATKNTLLNGGINVATTKEEIGCSIKDCPLNSVVIVPLKCFDKLVGTLKLYRSKKKVSRKVISSTDIELAKGLAQLISYQIEIAQVEEQKKLASQAKLIALASQMNPHFLFNTLNAVISFIRTNPQVARQMLINLSEYLRYNLKNIGTFITIAKELEIVKSYLYIEKARFGNKIEIEEEIDESLLEEKIPAFVLQPLVENAVKHS
;
A
#
# COMPACT_ATOMS: atom_id res chain seq x y z
N MET A 1 16.56 -46.94 -32.68
CA MET A 1 15.10 -46.83 -32.47
C MET A 1 14.79 -45.86 -31.34
N HIS A 2 15.54 -45.91 -30.24
CA HIS A 2 15.43 -44.95 -29.11
C HIS A 2 15.65 -43.50 -29.52
N ASP A 3 16.70 -43.20 -30.30
CA ASP A 3 17.00 -41.82 -30.73
C ASP A 3 15.92 -41.22 -31.65
N SER A 4 15.35 -42.05 -32.54
CA SER A 4 14.25 -41.64 -33.41
C SER A 4 12.94 -41.42 -32.64
N LEU A 5 12.68 -42.24 -31.61
CA LEU A 5 11.48 -42.08 -30.77
C LEU A 5 11.57 -40.81 -29.93
N LEU A 6 12.71 -40.58 -29.30
CA LEU A 6 12.97 -39.39 -28.49
C LEU A 6 12.78 -38.12 -29.34
N LEU A 7 13.35 -38.07 -30.56
CA LEU A 7 13.16 -36.93 -31.46
C LEU A 7 11.68 -36.70 -31.84
N MET A 8 10.96 -37.76 -32.21
CA MET A 8 9.52 -37.66 -32.52
C MET A 8 8.72 -37.18 -31.31
N MET A 9 9.03 -37.66 -30.11
CA MET A 9 8.37 -37.21 -28.89
C MET A 9 8.66 -35.73 -28.57
N PHE A 10 9.89 -35.25 -28.79
CA PHE A 10 10.23 -33.83 -28.66
C PHE A 10 9.49 -32.94 -29.65
N GLU A 11 9.32 -33.36 -30.90
CA GLU A 11 8.51 -32.63 -31.88
C GLU A 11 7.08 -32.44 -31.37
N ARG A 12 6.48 -33.48 -30.76
CA ARG A 12 5.12 -33.44 -30.21
C ARG A 12 5.02 -32.60 -28.93
N LEU A 13 6.11 -32.43 -28.19
CA LEU A 13 6.18 -31.55 -27.03
C LEU A 13 5.95 -30.07 -27.40
N SER A 14 6.35 -29.65 -28.60
CA SER A 14 6.17 -28.27 -29.07
C SER A 14 4.70 -27.85 -29.06
N ILE A 15 3.79 -28.77 -29.44
CA ILE A 15 2.35 -28.55 -29.44
C ILE A 15 1.85 -28.27 -28.02
N ILE A 16 2.33 -29.03 -27.05
CA ILE A 16 1.95 -28.89 -25.64
C ILE A 16 2.51 -27.58 -25.07
N ALA A 17 3.73 -27.18 -25.43
CA ALA A 17 4.32 -25.91 -25.02
C ALA A 17 3.55 -24.70 -25.60
N ILE A 18 3.13 -24.77 -26.86
CA ILE A 18 2.30 -23.72 -27.49
C ILE A 18 0.95 -23.62 -26.77
N LEU A 19 0.29 -24.74 -26.50
CA LEU A 19 -0.97 -24.77 -25.76
C LEU A 19 -0.80 -24.21 -24.34
N ALA A 20 0.28 -24.58 -23.64
CA ALA A 20 0.60 -24.07 -22.32
C ALA A 20 0.75 -22.54 -22.33
N PHE A 21 1.42 -21.98 -23.35
CA PHE A 21 1.58 -20.54 -23.51
C PHE A 21 0.24 -19.82 -23.74
N PHE A 22 -0.61 -20.32 -24.63
CA PHE A 22 -1.94 -19.71 -24.83
C PHE A 22 -2.82 -19.83 -23.60
N LEU A 23 -2.76 -20.97 -22.91
CA LEU A 23 -3.50 -21.18 -21.67
C LEU A 23 -3.06 -20.21 -20.59
N SER A 24 -1.75 -19.95 -20.48
CA SER A 24 -1.20 -19.04 -19.48
C SER A 24 -1.66 -17.60 -19.65
N LYS A 25 -2.01 -17.19 -20.87
CA LYS A 25 -2.59 -15.88 -21.19
C LYS A 25 -4.11 -15.80 -21.00
N ALA A 26 -4.81 -16.93 -20.83
CA ALA A 26 -6.25 -16.95 -20.63
C ALA A 26 -6.64 -16.35 -19.26
N SER A 27 -7.75 -15.61 -19.21
CA SER A 27 -8.24 -14.95 -17.99
C SER A 27 -8.57 -15.95 -16.87
N PHE A 28 -9.16 -17.11 -17.20
CA PHE A 28 -9.50 -18.13 -16.21
C PHE A 28 -8.24 -18.73 -15.55
N PHE A 29 -7.16 -18.91 -16.32
CA PHE A 29 -5.91 -19.49 -15.81
C PHE A 29 -5.26 -18.56 -14.79
N ARG A 30 -5.24 -17.26 -15.11
CA ARG A 30 -4.81 -16.21 -14.17
C ARG A 30 -5.68 -16.19 -12.91
N ASN A 31 -6.99 -16.40 -13.02
CA ASN A 31 -7.87 -16.47 -11.84
C ASN A 31 -7.51 -17.63 -10.90
N ILE A 32 -7.18 -18.81 -11.44
CA ILE A 32 -6.76 -19.97 -10.64
C ILE A 32 -5.43 -19.71 -9.93
N LEU A 33 -4.50 -19.03 -10.60
CA LEU A 33 -3.18 -18.72 -10.04
C LEU A 33 -3.21 -17.60 -9.00
N TYR A 34 -4.09 -16.59 -9.17
CA TYR A 34 -4.01 -15.35 -8.39
C TYR A 34 -5.11 -15.14 -7.35
N ASN A 35 -6.29 -15.74 -7.51
CA ASN A 35 -7.39 -15.44 -6.61
C ASN A 35 -7.26 -16.23 -5.31
N ALA A 36 -7.35 -15.52 -4.18
CA ALA A 36 -7.34 -16.12 -2.84
C ALA A 36 -8.50 -17.10 -2.59
N LYS A 37 -9.57 -17.05 -3.41
CA LYS A 37 -10.71 -17.97 -3.38
C LYS A 37 -10.97 -18.53 -4.77
N VAL A 38 -10.52 -19.75 -5.02
CA VAL A 38 -10.83 -20.51 -6.23
C VAL A 38 -12.28 -20.98 -6.16
N THR A 39 -13.11 -20.67 -7.17
CA THR A 39 -14.51 -21.10 -7.18
C THR A 39 -14.65 -22.55 -7.63
N LYS A 40 -15.78 -23.20 -7.32
CA LYS A 40 -16.08 -24.55 -7.84
C LYS A 40 -16.07 -24.59 -9.38
N LYS A 41 -16.47 -23.49 -10.04
CA LYS A 41 -16.44 -23.38 -11.51
C LYS A 41 -15.01 -23.38 -12.04
N ASP A 42 -14.11 -22.65 -11.39
CA ASP A 42 -12.69 -22.59 -11.77
C ASP A 42 -12.02 -23.98 -11.63
N LEU A 43 -12.35 -24.72 -10.56
CA LEU A 43 -11.84 -26.08 -10.37
C LEU A 43 -12.34 -27.05 -11.44
N ILE A 44 -13.63 -27.03 -11.77
CA ILE A 44 -14.20 -27.88 -12.83
C ILE A 44 -13.57 -27.53 -14.18
N LEU A 45 -13.44 -26.24 -14.48
CA LEU A 45 -12.81 -25.79 -15.72
C LEU A 45 -11.35 -26.25 -15.81
N ALA A 46 -10.59 -26.15 -14.72
CA ALA A 46 -9.23 -26.65 -14.64
C ALA A 46 -9.16 -28.16 -14.93
N ILE A 47 -10.01 -28.96 -14.28
CA ILE A 47 -10.10 -30.41 -14.49
C ILE A 47 -10.32 -30.73 -15.96
N LEU A 48 -11.30 -30.09 -16.60
CA LEU A 48 -11.65 -30.36 -18.01
C LEU A 48 -10.51 -29.96 -18.96
N ILE A 49 -9.86 -28.84 -18.71
CA ILE A 49 -8.76 -28.34 -19.55
C ILE A 49 -7.53 -29.24 -19.43
N PHE A 50 -7.10 -29.57 -18.21
CA PHE A 50 -5.94 -30.44 -18.02
C PHE A 50 -6.22 -31.88 -18.46
N ALA A 51 -7.46 -32.36 -18.33
CA ALA A 51 -7.89 -33.61 -18.96
C ALA A 51 -7.78 -33.52 -20.48
N GLY A 52 -8.25 -32.43 -21.08
CA GLY A 52 -8.15 -32.17 -22.53
C GLY A 52 -6.71 -32.18 -23.04
N ILE A 53 -5.78 -31.58 -22.30
CA ILE A 53 -4.34 -31.64 -22.60
C ILE A 53 -3.83 -33.09 -22.54
N GLY A 54 -4.24 -33.86 -21.54
CA GLY A 54 -3.86 -35.28 -21.44
C GLY A 54 -4.43 -36.12 -22.60
N ILE A 55 -5.68 -35.90 -22.97
CA ILE A 55 -6.33 -36.54 -24.13
C ILE A 55 -5.55 -36.20 -25.41
N LEU A 56 -5.24 -34.92 -25.63
CA LEU A 56 -4.46 -34.47 -26.76
C LEU A 56 -3.06 -35.12 -26.77
N GLY A 57 -2.40 -35.21 -25.62
CA GLY A 57 -1.12 -35.89 -25.44
C GLY A 57 -1.16 -37.40 -25.76
N THR A 58 -2.35 -38.01 -25.79
CA THR A 58 -2.55 -39.39 -26.27
C THR A 58 -2.67 -39.45 -27.78
N TYR A 59 -3.42 -38.52 -28.39
CA TYR A 59 -3.59 -38.45 -29.84
C TYR A 59 -2.34 -38.01 -30.59
N THR A 60 -1.51 -37.17 -29.97
CA THR A 60 -0.22 -36.77 -30.51
C THR A 60 0.89 -37.78 -30.25
N GLY A 61 0.59 -38.87 -29.54
CA GLY A 61 1.54 -39.93 -29.22
C GLY A 61 1.99 -40.74 -30.44
N VAL A 62 3.11 -41.44 -30.29
CA VAL A 62 3.72 -42.29 -31.31
C VAL A 62 3.26 -43.74 -31.09
N PRO A 63 2.56 -44.37 -32.05
CA PRO A 63 2.15 -45.77 -31.92
C PRO A 63 3.37 -46.70 -32.03
N ILE A 64 3.54 -47.59 -31.07
CA ILE A 64 4.62 -48.58 -31.00
C ILE A 64 4.06 -49.91 -30.47
N LYS A 65 4.22 -50.99 -31.24
CA LYS A 65 3.97 -52.39 -30.81
C LYS A 65 2.65 -52.57 -30.02
N ASP A 66 1.54 -52.11 -30.60
CA ASP A 66 0.17 -52.14 -30.02
C ASP A 66 -0.03 -51.28 -28.74
N ALA A 67 0.90 -50.37 -28.47
CA ALA A 67 0.85 -49.35 -27.44
C ALA A 67 1.12 -47.96 -28.04
N ILE A 68 1.06 -46.93 -27.19
CA ILE A 68 1.23 -45.52 -27.60
C ILE A 68 2.23 -44.87 -26.66
N ALA A 69 3.42 -44.55 -27.17
CA ALA A 69 4.36 -43.66 -26.47
C ALA A 69 3.78 -42.25 -26.50
N ASN A 70 3.47 -41.68 -25.35
CA ASN A 70 2.57 -40.53 -25.27
C ASN A 70 3.03 -39.48 -24.27
N SER A 71 2.39 -38.32 -24.30
CA SER A 71 2.64 -37.22 -23.36
C SER A 71 1.39 -36.91 -22.52
N ARG A 72 0.54 -37.92 -22.29
CA ARG A 72 -0.73 -37.78 -21.55
C ARG A 72 -0.52 -37.22 -20.15
N VAL A 73 0.54 -37.66 -19.46
CA VAL A 73 0.80 -37.31 -18.06
C VAL A 73 0.96 -35.81 -17.84
N ILE A 74 1.42 -35.06 -18.84
CA ILE A 74 1.75 -33.64 -18.70
C ILE A 74 0.52 -32.85 -18.21
N GLY A 75 -0.66 -33.09 -18.81
CA GLY A 75 -1.90 -32.42 -18.42
C GLY A 75 -2.28 -32.67 -16.95
N PRO A 76 -2.57 -33.92 -16.55
CA PRO A 76 -2.93 -34.27 -15.18
C PRO A 76 -1.87 -33.92 -14.13
N MET A 77 -0.59 -34.16 -14.41
CA MET A 77 0.51 -33.85 -13.48
C MET A 77 0.59 -32.34 -13.22
N VAL A 78 0.65 -31.53 -14.28
CA VAL A 78 0.66 -30.07 -14.17
C VAL A 78 -0.62 -29.56 -13.51
N GLY A 79 -1.77 -30.12 -13.87
CA GLY A 79 -3.06 -29.81 -13.23
C GLY A 79 -3.03 -30.08 -11.72
N GLY A 80 -2.36 -31.16 -11.29
CA GLY A 80 -2.09 -31.44 -9.89
C GLY A 80 -1.13 -30.44 -9.26
N LEU A 81 0.02 -30.18 -9.90
CA LEU A 81 1.05 -29.25 -9.41
C LEU A 81 0.53 -27.81 -9.22
N ILE A 82 -0.49 -27.41 -9.98
CA ILE A 82 -1.10 -26.07 -9.89
C ILE A 82 -2.37 -26.11 -9.02
N GLY A 83 -3.32 -26.98 -9.36
CA GLY A 83 -4.67 -27.03 -8.81
C GLY A 83 -4.88 -27.98 -7.63
N GLY A 84 -3.84 -28.71 -7.21
CA GLY A 84 -3.87 -29.62 -6.08
C GLY A 84 -4.46 -31.01 -6.39
N PRO A 85 -4.63 -31.87 -5.35
CA PRO A 85 -4.98 -33.29 -5.49
C PRO A 85 -6.26 -33.55 -6.30
N ILE A 86 -7.29 -32.72 -6.09
CA ILE A 86 -8.59 -32.90 -6.74
C ILE A 86 -8.45 -32.65 -8.25
N VAL A 87 -7.80 -31.55 -8.64
CA VAL A 87 -7.65 -31.19 -10.06
C VAL A 87 -6.83 -32.24 -10.78
N GLY A 88 -5.67 -32.61 -10.23
CA GLY A 88 -4.79 -33.61 -10.83
C GLY A 88 -5.43 -34.99 -10.96
N PHE A 89 -6.05 -35.51 -9.89
CA PHE A 89 -6.66 -36.83 -9.90
C PHE A 89 -7.81 -36.94 -10.91
N PHE A 90 -8.75 -35.98 -10.92
CA PHE A 90 -9.89 -36.04 -11.83
C PHE A 90 -9.50 -35.72 -13.28
N ALA A 91 -8.52 -34.84 -13.51
CA ALA A 91 -7.97 -34.63 -14.86
C ALA A 91 -7.33 -35.92 -15.39
N GLY A 92 -6.57 -36.62 -14.54
CA GLY A 92 -5.96 -37.90 -14.86
C GLY A 92 -6.96 -39.02 -15.06
N LEU A 93 -8.03 -39.05 -14.26
CA LEU A 93 -9.12 -40.00 -14.40
C LEU A 93 -9.83 -39.84 -15.75
N ILE A 94 -10.17 -38.62 -16.15
CA ILE A 94 -10.85 -38.37 -17.43
C ILE A 94 -9.93 -38.74 -18.61
N ALA A 95 -8.66 -38.31 -18.59
CA ALA A 95 -7.70 -38.66 -19.63
C ALA A 95 -7.41 -40.17 -19.69
N GLY A 96 -7.37 -40.84 -18.53
CA GLY A 96 -7.21 -42.29 -18.41
C GLY A 96 -8.42 -43.07 -18.90
N LEU A 97 -9.65 -42.64 -18.56
CA LEU A 97 -10.89 -43.21 -19.08
C LEU A 97 -10.96 -43.09 -20.61
N HIS A 98 -10.54 -41.94 -21.16
CA HIS A 98 -10.40 -41.79 -22.60
C HIS A 98 -9.36 -42.76 -23.18
N ARG A 99 -8.23 -43.00 -22.50
CA ARG A 99 -7.24 -43.99 -22.97
C ARG A 99 -7.81 -45.41 -23.01
N LEU A 100 -8.71 -45.79 -22.10
CA LEU A 100 -9.36 -47.10 -22.12
C LEU A 100 -10.12 -47.36 -23.41
N THR A 101 -10.77 -46.35 -23.98
CA THR A 101 -11.60 -46.51 -25.19
C THR A 101 -10.77 -46.84 -26.44
N LEU A 102 -9.47 -46.54 -26.42
CA LEU A 102 -8.55 -46.83 -27.52
C LEU A 102 -8.01 -48.27 -27.53
N GLY A 103 -8.27 -49.05 -26.48
CA GLY A 103 -7.86 -50.47 -26.42
C GLY A 103 -6.34 -50.71 -26.35
N GLY A 104 -5.92 -51.96 -26.52
CA GLY A 104 -4.52 -52.37 -26.39
C GLY A 104 -4.16 -52.92 -25.00
N PHE A 105 -3.09 -53.72 -24.93
CA PHE A 105 -2.80 -54.55 -23.75
C PHE A 105 -2.35 -53.74 -22.51
N THR A 106 -2.00 -52.46 -22.68
CA THR A 106 -1.67 -51.52 -21.59
C THR A 106 -2.78 -50.53 -21.26
N ALA A 107 -3.96 -50.63 -21.89
CA ALA A 107 -5.01 -49.62 -21.74
C ALA A 107 -5.42 -49.40 -20.27
N THR A 108 -5.65 -50.49 -19.54
CA THR A 108 -6.09 -50.46 -18.13
C THR A 108 -5.02 -49.93 -17.18
N THR A 109 -3.79 -50.39 -17.35
CA THR A 109 -2.66 -49.99 -16.50
C THR A 109 -2.30 -48.53 -16.73
N CYS A 110 -2.27 -48.08 -17.99
CA CYS A 110 -2.07 -46.69 -18.35
C CYS A 110 -3.20 -45.77 -17.88
N ALA A 111 -4.45 -46.24 -17.83
CA ALA A 111 -5.55 -45.43 -17.32
C ALA A 111 -5.44 -45.17 -15.81
N ILE A 112 -5.09 -46.22 -15.06
CA ILE A 112 -4.88 -46.13 -13.61
C ILE A 112 -3.65 -45.28 -13.30
N SER A 113 -2.53 -45.51 -14.00
CA SER A 113 -1.30 -44.74 -13.78
C SER A 113 -1.52 -43.25 -14.00
N THR A 114 -2.23 -42.85 -15.06
CA THR A 114 -2.49 -41.43 -15.35
C THR A 114 -3.29 -40.74 -14.23
N ALA A 115 -4.27 -41.41 -13.62
CA ALA A 115 -4.99 -40.84 -12.48
C ALA A 115 -4.09 -40.68 -11.24
N LEU A 116 -3.22 -41.66 -10.99
CA LEU A 116 -2.26 -41.63 -9.88
C LEU A 116 -1.16 -40.59 -10.08
N GLU A 117 -0.68 -40.39 -11.31
CA GLU A 117 0.31 -39.35 -11.64
C GLU A 117 -0.26 -37.95 -11.41
N GLY A 118 -1.52 -37.72 -11.80
CA GLY A 118 -2.21 -36.46 -11.48
C GLY A 118 -2.38 -36.26 -9.97
N LEU A 119 -2.74 -37.32 -9.23
CA LEU A 119 -2.81 -37.27 -7.77
C LEU A 119 -1.44 -36.95 -7.15
N LEU A 120 -0.37 -37.57 -7.65
CA LEU A 120 1.00 -37.33 -7.20
C LEU A 120 1.39 -35.85 -7.35
N GLY A 121 1.16 -35.25 -8.52
CA GLY A 121 1.39 -33.81 -8.72
C GLY A 121 0.60 -32.96 -7.73
N GLY A 122 -0.65 -33.34 -7.46
CA GLY A 122 -1.49 -32.66 -6.47
C GLY A 122 -1.01 -32.81 -5.03
N LEU A 123 -0.49 -33.97 -4.65
CA LEU A 123 0.12 -34.20 -3.34
C LEU A 123 1.39 -33.36 -3.17
N ILE A 124 2.23 -33.28 -4.20
CA ILE A 124 3.41 -32.41 -4.22
C ILE A 124 2.99 -30.96 -3.97
N ARG A 125 1.95 -30.46 -4.67
CA ARG A 125 1.40 -29.12 -4.44
C ARG A 125 0.85 -28.93 -3.01
N LYS A 126 0.21 -29.94 -2.45
CA LYS A 126 -0.35 -29.88 -1.09
C LYS A 126 0.73 -29.75 -0.01
N TYR A 127 1.88 -30.41 -0.18
CA TYR A 127 2.96 -30.40 0.82
C TYR A 127 3.98 -29.28 0.58
N TYR A 128 4.12 -28.78 -0.64
CA TYR A 128 5.01 -27.68 -0.95
C TYR A 128 4.40 -26.33 -0.51
N LYS A 129 5.17 -25.55 0.26
CA LYS A 129 4.70 -24.29 0.87
C LYS A 129 5.01 -23.02 0.06
N GLY A 130 5.82 -23.11 -1.00
CA GLY A 130 6.13 -21.94 -1.83
C GLY A 130 4.98 -21.56 -2.76
N GLU A 131 4.98 -20.32 -3.24
CA GLU A 131 3.87 -19.75 -4.03
C GLU A 131 3.62 -20.53 -5.33
N TYR A 132 4.70 -20.93 -6.01
CA TYR A 132 4.69 -21.79 -7.20
C TYR A 132 5.70 -22.93 -7.07
N ILE A 133 5.45 -24.02 -7.80
CA ILE A 133 6.37 -25.18 -7.83
C ILE A 133 7.60 -24.81 -8.68
N PRO A 134 8.83 -24.92 -8.14
CA PRO A 134 10.05 -24.63 -8.88
C PRO A 134 10.26 -25.68 -9.98
N TRP A 135 10.93 -25.29 -11.06
CA TRP A 135 11.05 -26.12 -12.26
C TRP A 135 11.82 -27.41 -11.98
N GLU A 136 12.77 -27.38 -11.04
CA GLU A 136 13.55 -28.54 -10.57
C GLU A 136 12.62 -29.59 -9.95
N LEU A 137 11.74 -29.15 -9.05
CA LEU A 137 10.78 -30.04 -8.40
C LEU A 137 9.77 -30.60 -9.41
N ALA A 138 9.35 -29.79 -10.38
CA ALA A 138 8.47 -30.22 -11.47
C ALA A 138 9.13 -31.28 -12.37
N PHE A 139 10.41 -31.13 -12.68
CA PHE A 139 11.19 -32.10 -13.44
C PHE A 139 11.25 -33.44 -12.70
N PHE A 140 11.64 -33.45 -11.43
CA PHE A 140 11.70 -34.68 -10.63
C PHE A 140 10.32 -35.30 -10.39
N ALA A 141 9.26 -34.50 -10.27
CA ALA A 141 7.89 -34.99 -10.21
C ALA A 141 7.51 -35.75 -11.48
N GLY A 142 7.89 -35.24 -12.65
CA GLY A 142 7.69 -35.91 -13.93
C GLY A 142 8.45 -37.23 -14.03
N VAL A 143 9.72 -37.24 -13.63
CA VAL A 143 10.54 -38.46 -13.60
C VAL A 143 9.94 -39.53 -12.68
N LEU A 144 9.50 -39.12 -11.49
CA LEU A 144 8.90 -40.03 -10.51
C LEU A 144 7.54 -40.56 -10.98
N GLY A 145 6.72 -39.71 -11.60
CA GLY A 145 5.45 -40.10 -12.21
C GLY A 145 5.63 -41.17 -13.30
N GLU A 146 6.52 -40.92 -14.25
CA GLU A 146 6.79 -41.87 -15.34
C GLU A 146 7.42 -43.17 -14.81
N GLY A 147 8.33 -43.09 -13.85
CA GLY A 147 8.87 -44.28 -13.17
C GLY A 147 7.77 -45.12 -12.52
N MET A 148 6.80 -44.47 -11.86
CA MET A 148 5.63 -45.14 -11.29
C MET A 148 4.78 -45.80 -12.39
N GLN A 149 4.54 -45.13 -13.51
CA GLN A 149 3.81 -45.70 -14.65
C GLN A 149 4.50 -46.94 -15.22
N MET A 150 5.81 -46.88 -15.46
CA MET A 150 6.57 -48.04 -15.96
C MET A 150 6.48 -49.21 -14.99
N GLY A 151 6.56 -48.96 -13.68
CA GLY A 151 6.35 -49.97 -12.65
C GLY A 151 4.96 -50.60 -12.70
N ILE A 152 3.91 -49.78 -12.83
CA ILE A 152 2.51 -50.26 -12.95
C ILE A 152 2.33 -51.12 -14.21
N ILE A 153 2.93 -50.72 -15.34
CA ILE A 153 2.88 -51.51 -16.58
C ILE A 153 3.53 -52.89 -16.37
N LEU A 154 4.73 -52.96 -15.79
CA LEU A 154 5.43 -54.22 -15.57
C LEU A 154 4.70 -55.16 -14.59
N LEU A 155 4.04 -54.61 -13.57
CA LEU A 155 3.34 -55.39 -12.56
C LEU A 155 2.00 -55.97 -13.05
N PHE A 156 1.28 -55.23 -13.89
CA PHE A 156 -0.13 -55.53 -14.18
C PHE A 156 -0.44 -55.82 -15.65
N SER A 157 0.40 -55.43 -16.61
CA SER A 157 0.18 -55.73 -18.03
C SER A 157 0.66 -57.14 -18.40
N LYS A 158 -0.21 -57.91 -19.06
CA LYS A 158 0.09 -59.27 -19.53
C LYS A 158 -0.02 -59.36 -21.06
N PRO A 159 0.83 -60.15 -21.73
CA PRO A 159 1.91 -60.99 -21.18
C PRO A 159 3.17 -60.17 -20.80
N TYR A 160 3.84 -60.57 -19.72
CA TYR A 160 4.99 -59.85 -19.15
C TYR A 160 6.14 -59.59 -20.14
N PRO A 161 6.57 -60.54 -21.00
CA PRO A 161 7.62 -60.27 -21.98
C PRO A 161 7.31 -59.10 -22.90
N LYS A 162 6.05 -58.97 -23.37
CA LYS A 162 5.62 -57.82 -24.17
C LYS A 162 5.63 -56.52 -23.39
N ALA A 163 5.29 -56.56 -22.09
CA ALA A 163 5.34 -55.39 -21.22
C ALA A 163 6.78 -54.92 -20.97
N LEU A 164 7.71 -55.86 -20.75
CA LEU A 164 9.14 -55.57 -20.56
C LEU A 164 9.75 -54.96 -21.83
N ASP A 165 9.49 -55.56 -23.00
CA ASP A 165 9.95 -55.02 -24.29
C ASP A 165 9.42 -53.61 -24.53
N LEU A 166 8.14 -53.37 -24.24
CA LEU A 166 7.55 -52.04 -24.36
C LEU A 166 8.24 -51.02 -23.45
N VAL A 167 8.43 -51.35 -22.17
CA VAL A 167 9.07 -50.45 -21.20
C VAL A 167 10.53 -50.17 -21.59
N ASN A 168 11.25 -51.16 -22.13
CA ASN A 168 12.60 -50.94 -22.65
C ASN A 168 12.62 -49.96 -23.83
N ASP A 169 11.60 -50.00 -24.70
CA ASP A 169 11.50 -49.09 -25.84
C ASP A 169 11.08 -47.67 -25.45
N ILE A 170 10.10 -47.52 -24.56
CA ILE A 170 9.48 -46.22 -24.27
C ILE A 170 9.97 -45.58 -22.97
N GLY A 171 10.54 -46.36 -22.04
CA GLY A 171 10.83 -45.94 -20.67
C GLY A 171 11.66 -44.67 -20.59
N MET A 172 12.87 -44.69 -21.15
CA MET A 172 13.78 -43.54 -21.12
C MET A 172 13.27 -42.37 -21.99
N PRO A 173 12.86 -42.57 -23.26
CA PRO A 173 12.33 -41.47 -24.08
C PRO A 173 11.12 -40.76 -23.45
N MET A 174 10.13 -41.51 -22.95
CA MET A 174 8.94 -40.92 -22.33
C MET A 174 9.28 -40.19 -21.03
N THR A 175 10.11 -40.79 -20.18
CA THR A 175 10.51 -40.17 -18.91
C THR A 175 11.17 -38.81 -19.14
N ILE A 176 12.14 -38.74 -20.05
CA ILE A 176 12.87 -37.50 -20.36
C ILE A 176 11.93 -36.48 -20.99
N THR A 177 11.20 -36.86 -22.04
CA THR A 177 10.35 -35.91 -22.77
C THR A 177 9.22 -35.38 -21.89
N ASN A 178 8.53 -36.23 -21.13
CA ASN A 178 7.42 -35.79 -20.30
C ASN A 178 7.88 -34.96 -19.09
N ALA A 179 9.02 -35.31 -18.47
CA ALA A 179 9.62 -34.47 -17.43
C ALA A 179 9.98 -33.07 -17.95
N ILE A 180 10.58 -32.97 -19.15
CA ILE A 180 10.86 -31.67 -19.79
C ILE A 180 9.57 -30.92 -20.09
N GLY A 181 8.52 -31.60 -20.57
CA GLY A 181 7.25 -30.95 -20.90
C GLY A 181 6.54 -30.36 -19.68
N ILE A 182 6.54 -31.10 -18.56
CA ILE A 182 6.07 -30.59 -17.27
C ILE A 182 6.92 -29.39 -16.83
N THR A 183 8.24 -29.47 -17.00
CA THR A 183 9.18 -28.39 -16.64
C THR A 183 8.91 -27.12 -17.44
N VAL A 184 8.80 -27.22 -18.76
CA VAL A 184 8.48 -26.09 -19.66
C VAL A 184 7.15 -25.46 -19.27
N PHE A 185 6.13 -26.27 -18.98
CA PHE A 185 4.84 -25.76 -18.54
C PHE A 185 4.98 -24.97 -17.22
N MET A 186 5.71 -25.51 -16.24
CA MET A 186 5.92 -24.83 -14.97
C MET A 186 6.78 -23.56 -15.10
N MET A 187 7.73 -23.51 -16.03
CA MET A 187 8.45 -22.28 -16.36
C MET A 187 7.52 -21.22 -16.96
N ILE A 188 6.59 -21.62 -17.83
CA ILE A 188 5.56 -20.70 -18.36
C ILE A 188 4.68 -20.18 -17.21
N VAL A 189 4.27 -21.04 -16.28
CA VAL A 189 3.51 -20.63 -15.09
C VAL A 189 4.31 -19.64 -14.25
N LYS A 190 5.59 -19.91 -13.97
CA LYS A 190 6.46 -18.99 -13.26
C LYS A 190 6.55 -17.63 -13.97
N SER A 191 6.73 -17.62 -15.29
CA SER A 191 6.82 -16.37 -16.06
C SER A 191 5.58 -15.47 -15.89
N VAL A 192 4.40 -16.07 -15.69
CA VAL A 192 3.17 -15.35 -15.39
C VAL A 192 3.21 -14.69 -14.01
N PHE A 193 3.69 -15.39 -12.98
CA PHE A 193 3.89 -14.81 -11.64
C PHE A 193 4.93 -13.68 -11.64
N ASP A 194 6.07 -13.88 -12.29
CA ASP A 194 7.14 -12.88 -12.39
C ASP A 194 6.63 -11.61 -13.12
N GLU A 195 5.78 -11.75 -14.15
CA GLU A 195 5.15 -10.62 -14.86
C GLU A 195 4.29 -9.77 -13.89
N LYS A 196 3.57 -10.40 -12.96
CA LYS A 196 2.74 -9.69 -11.97
C LYS A 196 3.58 -8.93 -10.95
N GLU A 197 4.61 -9.54 -10.39
CA GLU A 197 5.49 -8.88 -9.40
C GLU A 197 6.15 -7.63 -9.99
N ASN A 198 6.63 -7.73 -11.24
CA ASN A 198 7.24 -6.60 -11.95
C ASN A 198 6.26 -5.44 -12.15
N ILE A 199 4.98 -5.71 -12.45
CA ILE A 199 3.94 -4.69 -12.55
C ILE A 199 3.71 -4.02 -11.18
N SER A 200 3.58 -4.81 -10.12
CA SER A 200 3.39 -4.28 -8.75
C SER A 200 4.56 -3.42 -8.29
N ALA A 201 5.81 -3.84 -8.55
CA ALA A 201 7.01 -3.08 -8.20
C ALA A 201 7.07 -1.74 -8.97
N THR A 202 6.75 -1.77 -10.27
CA THR A 202 6.69 -0.57 -11.11
C THR A 202 5.63 0.41 -10.62
N LEU A 203 4.45 -0.10 -10.23
CA LEU A 203 3.35 0.70 -9.71
C LEU A 203 3.70 1.36 -8.37
N ALA A 204 4.35 0.61 -7.47
CA ALA A 204 4.81 1.13 -6.18
C ALA A 204 5.86 2.25 -6.37
N LYS A 205 6.84 2.03 -7.27
CA LYS A 205 7.85 3.03 -7.62
C LYS A 205 7.22 4.31 -8.18
N LEU A 206 6.25 4.17 -9.09
CA LEU A 206 5.53 5.31 -9.67
C LEU A 206 4.76 6.10 -8.60
N SER A 207 4.04 5.39 -7.71
CA SER A 207 3.26 6.03 -6.64
C SER A 207 4.15 6.83 -5.69
N LEU A 208 5.32 6.28 -5.31
CA LEU A 208 6.30 6.95 -4.46
C LEU A 208 6.94 8.16 -5.15
N ASP A 209 7.31 8.04 -6.43
CA ASP A 209 7.88 9.14 -7.21
C ASP A 209 6.89 10.32 -7.32
N ILE A 210 5.62 10.02 -7.62
CA ILE A 210 4.55 11.02 -7.63
C ILE A 210 4.43 11.65 -6.24
N ALA A 211 4.32 10.86 -5.17
CA ALA A 211 4.16 11.38 -3.82
C ALA A 211 5.33 12.30 -3.41
N ASN A 212 6.57 11.95 -3.76
CA ASN A 212 7.74 12.79 -3.51
C ASN A 212 7.68 14.11 -4.28
N LYS A 213 7.25 14.08 -5.54
CA LYS A 213 7.09 15.29 -6.37
C LYS A 213 5.94 16.18 -5.88
N THR A 214 4.86 15.61 -5.33
CA THR A 214 3.72 16.39 -4.81
C THR A 214 3.96 16.95 -3.41
N LEU A 215 4.90 16.36 -2.65
CA LEU A 215 5.17 16.72 -1.25
C LEU A 215 5.40 18.23 -1.01
N PRO A 216 6.23 18.96 -1.79
CA PRO A 216 6.48 20.38 -1.55
C PRO A 216 5.21 21.24 -1.62
N PHE A 217 4.21 20.81 -2.39
CA PHE A 217 2.96 21.53 -2.56
C PHE A 217 1.95 21.18 -1.46
N LEU A 218 1.80 19.89 -1.16
CA LEU A 218 0.83 19.39 -0.19
C LEU A 218 1.21 19.70 1.26
N ARG A 219 2.48 20.01 1.53
CA ARG A 219 2.91 20.58 2.83
C ARG A 219 2.22 21.89 3.20
N ASN A 220 1.67 22.62 2.24
CA ASN A 220 0.87 23.83 2.48
C ASN A 220 -0.63 23.53 2.72
N GLY A 221 -0.96 22.27 3.01
CA GLY A 221 -2.33 21.79 3.13
C GLY A 221 -3.02 21.55 1.79
N LEU A 222 -4.25 21.06 1.85
CA LEU A 222 -5.09 20.78 0.68
C LEU A 222 -5.89 22.04 0.27
N ASN A 223 -5.47 22.69 -0.80
CA ASN A 223 -6.10 23.90 -1.34
C ASN A 223 -5.99 23.90 -2.89
N GLU A 224 -6.57 24.90 -3.57
CA GLU A 224 -6.61 24.93 -5.03
C GLU A 224 -5.21 24.93 -5.68
N ILE A 225 -4.24 25.65 -5.07
CA ILE A 225 -2.88 25.74 -5.61
C ILE A 225 -2.15 24.41 -5.41
N SER A 226 -2.19 23.84 -4.21
CA SER A 226 -1.52 22.57 -3.92
C SER A 226 -2.14 21.41 -4.69
N ALA A 227 -3.48 21.37 -4.78
CA ALA A 227 -4.21 20.39 -5.55
C ALA A 227 -3.92 20.50 -7.05
N ALA A 228 -3.81 21.72 -7.62
CA ALA A 228 -3.49 21.91 -9.04
C ALA A 228 -2.11 21.36 -9.39
N ASN A 229 -1.10 21.67 -8.57
CA ASN A 229 0.25 21.14 -8.77
C ASN A 229 0.30 19.62 -8.61
N ALA A 230 -0.37 19.09 -7.57
CA ALA A 230 -0.44 17.64 -7.34
C ALA A 230 -1.14 16.91 -8.50
N ALA A 231 -2.31 17.39 -8.92
CA ALA A 231 -3.06 16.81 -10.03
C ALA A 231 -2.27 16.88 -11.35
N LYS A 232 -1.52 17.96 -11.59
CA LYS A 232 -0.66 18.10 -12.77
C LYS A 232 0.46 17.07 -12.77
N ILE A 233 1.16 16.90 -11.64
CA ILE A 233 2.23 15.89 -11.50
C ILE A 233 1.70 14.48 -11.74
N ILE A 234 0.55 14.14 -11.13
CA ILE A 234 -0.09 12.82 -11.34
C ILE A 234 -0.44 12.66 -12.82
N TYR A 235 -1.05 13.66 -13.45
CA TYR A 235 -1.42 13.62 -14.87
C TYR A 235 -0.22 13.45 -15.79
N GLU A 236 0.87 14.18 -15.57
CA GLU A 236 2.10 14.11 -16.39
C GLU A 236 2.90 12.83 -16.15
N SER A 237 2.79 12.23 -14.97
CA SER A 237 3.50 10.99 -14.60
C SER A 237 2.73 9.72 -14.97
N THR A 238 1.49 9.84 -15.43
CA THR A 238 0.61 8.70 -15.71
C THR A 238 0.05 8.77 -17.13
N ASP A 239 -0.51 7.66 -17.63
CA ASP A 239 -1.15 7.60 -18.94
C ASP A 239 -2.65 7.97 -18.89
N LEU A 240 -3.13 8.51 -17.76
CA LEU A 240 -4.52 8.88 -17.51
C LEU A 240 -5.01 9.99 -18.44
N ASP A 241 -6.34 10.13 -18.53
CA ASP A 241 -6.96 11.12 -19.42
C ASP A 241 -7.36 12.39 -18.67
N ALA A 242 -7.68 12.26 -17.39
CA ALA A 242 -7.79 13.38 -16.48
C ALA A 242 -7.53 12.97 -15.03
N VAL A 243 -7.10 13.93 -14.23
CA VAL A 243 -6.93 13.79 -12.78
C VAL A 243 -7.65 14.96 -12.11
N ALA A 244 -8.44 14.68 -11.07
CA ALA A 244 -9.07 15.72 -10.29
C ALA A 244 -8.87 15.49 -8.78
N ILE A 245 -8.78 16.59 -8.05
CA ILE A 245 -8.73 16.60 -6.59
C ILE A 245 -9.81 17.57 -6.11
N THR A 246 -10.56 17.18 -5.08
CA THR A 246 -11.62 18.00 -4.48
C THR A 246 -11.44 18.09 -2.98
N ASP A 247 -12.01 19.11 -2.37
CA ASP A 247 -12.37 19.07 -0.96
C ASP A 247 -13.76 18.39 -0.83
N THR A 248 -14.47 18.66 0.26
CA THR A 248 -15.82 18.14 0.53
C THR A 248 -16.92 18.84 -0.25
N ASP A 249 -16.68 20.01 -0.83
CA ASP A 249 -17.71 20.91 -1.36
C ASP A 249 -17.51 21.26 -2.84
N LYS A 250 -16.27 21.49 -3.25
CA LYS A 250 -15.87 22.01 -4.55
C LYS A 250 -14.66 21.29 -5.16
N ILE A 251 -14.48 21.49 -6.46
CA ILE A 251 -13.32 21.01 -7.19
C ILE A 251 -12.13 21.92 -6.88
N LEU A 252 -11.03 21.36 -6.38
CA LEU A 252 -9.79 22.10 -6.13
C LEU A 252 -8.86 22.10 -7.34
N ALA A 253 -8.90 21.03 -8.14
CA ALA A 253 -8.15 20.92 -9.37
C ALA A 253 -8.76 19.88 -10.30
N HIS A 254 -8.62 20.11 -11.60
CA HIS A 254 -8.90 19.14 -12.65
C HIS A 254 -7.93 19.40 -13.81
N ILE A 255 -7.16 18.38 -14.17
CA ILE A 255 -6.14 18.44 -15.23
C ILE A 255 -6.48 17.38 -16.27
N GLY A 256 -6.48 17.76 -17.55
CA GLY A 256 -6.73 16.87 -18.68
C GLY A 256 -8.11 17.03 -19.32
N VAL A 257 -8.65 15.94 -19.85
CA VAL A 257 -9.93 15.88 -20.57
C VAL A 257 -11.09 16.35 -19.69
N GLY A 258 -11.98 17.19 -20.21
CA GLY A 258 -13.15 17.72 -19.48
C GLY A 258 -12.87 19.00 -18.67
N ASN A 259 -11.69 19.61 -18.79
CA ASN A 259 -11.32 20.86 -18.11
C ASN A 259 -12.11 22.11 -18.60
N ASP A 260 -12.89 21.98 -19.66
CA ASP A 260 -13.79 23.02 -20.16
C ASP A 260 -14.97 23.29 -19.19
N HIS A 261 -15.42 22.28 -18.44
CA HIS A 261 -16.54 22.40 -17.49
C HIS A 261 -16.25 21.86 -16.07
N HIS A 262 -15.23 21.02 -15.88
CA HIS A 262 -14.74 20.63 -14.56
C HIS A 262 -13.64 21.60 -14.07
N LYS A 263 -14.00 22.83 -13.71
CA LYS A 263 -13.02 23.87 -13.33
C LYS A 263 -12.74 23.90 -11.83
N SER A 264 -11.56 24.39 -11.43
CA SER A 264 -11.30 24.73 -10.02
C SER A 264 -12.30 25.76 -9.51
N GLY A 265 -12.67 25.66 -8.24
CA GLY A 265 -13.53 26.60 -7.54
C GLY A 265 -15.03 26.31 -7.65
N ILE A 266 -15.47 25.46 -8.59
CA ILE A 266 -16.90 25.16 -8.78
C ILE A 266 -17.37 24.01 -7.87
N PRO A 267 -18.66 23.97 -7.47
CA PRO A 267 -19.22 22.88 -6.68
C PRO A 267 -19.10 21.51 -7.35
N ILE A 268 -19.08 20.45 -6.54
CA ILE A 268 -19.02 19.07 -7.03
C ILE A 268 -20.29 18.73 -7.84
N GLN A 269 -20.11 18.43 -9.13
CA GLN A 269 -21.22 18.20 -10.07
C GLN A 269 -21.59 16.72 -10.25
N THR A 270 -20.68 15.78 -10.00
CA THR A 270 -20.87 14.36 -10.35
C THR A 270 -21.45 13.53 -9.21
N ASN A 271 -22.44 12.68 -9.53
CA ASN A 271 -23.09 11.80 -8.56
C ASN A 271 -22.11 10.79 -7.94
N ALA A 272 -21.20 10.23 -8.72
CA ALA A 272 -20.18 9.30 -8.21
C ALA A 272 -19.29 9.93 -7.13
N THR A 273 -18.92 11.21 -7.28
CA THR A 273 -18.15 11.93 -6.24
C THR A 273 -18.98 12.11 -4.99
N LYS A 274 -20.22 12.57 -5.12
CA LYS A 274 -21.12 12.78 -3.97
C LYS A 274 -21.31 11.49 -3.18
N ASN A 275 -21.52 10.36 -3.88
CA ASN A 275 -21.63 9.04 -3.24
C ASN A 275 -20.35 8.64 -2.49
N THR A 276 -19.18 8.97 -3.02
CA THR A 276 -17.89 8.72 -2.33
C THR A 276 -17.77 9.56 -1.07
N LEU A 277 -18.15 10.84 -1.14
CA LEU A 277 -18.10 11.74 0.00
C LEU A 277 -19.10 11.34 1.11
N LEU A 278 -20.27 10.83 0.73
CA LEU A 278 -21.28 10.34 1.68
C LEU A 278 -20.87 9.02 2.35
N ASN A 279 -20.34 8.06 1.58
CA ASN A 279 -20.06 6.71 2.08
C ASN A 279 -18.64 6.55 2.65
N GLY A 280 -17.72 7.46 2.34
CA GLY A 280 -16.31 7.41 2.75
C GLY A 280 -15.51 6.23 2.16
N GLY A 281 -16.07 5.52 1.18
CA GLY A 281 -15.48 4.37 0.50
C GLY A 281 -15.02 4.68 -0.92
N ILE A 282 -14.28 3.75 -1.52
CA ILE A 282 -13.83 3.83 -2.90
C ILE A 282 -15.01 3.62 -3.83
N ASN A 283 -15.15 4.46 -4.86
CA ASN A 283 -16.18 4.33 -5.88
C ASN A 283 -15.55 4.20 -7.26
N VAL A 284 -15.98 3.21 -8.04
CA VAL A 284 -15.53 2.99 -9.41
C VAL A 284 -16.74 3.05 -10.32
N ALA A 285 -16.76 4.03 -11.21
CA ALA A 285 -17.75 4.14 -12.26
C ALA A 285 -17.11 3.75 -13.59
N THR A 286 -17.68 2.75 -14.26
CA THR A 286 -17.18 2.17 -15.52
C THR A 286 -17.81 2.81 -16.77
N THR A 287 -18.89 3.56 -16.58
CA THR A 287 -19.65 4.24 -17.62
C THR A 287 -19.86 5.72 -17.31
N LYS A 288 -20.15 6.51 -18.35
CA LYS A 288 -20.41 7.94 -18.22
C LYS A 288 -21.66 8.22 -17.39
N GLU A 289 -22.65 7.35 -17.52
CA GLU A 289 -23.91 7.41 -16.79
C GLU A 289 -23.69 7.21 -15.29
N GLU A 290 -22.81 6.28 -14.91
CA GLU A 290 -22.40 6.06 -13.51
C GLU A 290 -21.60 7.24 -12.93
N ILE A 291 -20.79 7.94 -13.74
CA ILE A 291 -20.13 9.18 -13.32
C ILE A 291 -21.19 10.23 -12.93
N GLY A 292 -22.23 10.37 -13.75
CA GLY A 292 -23.33 11.30 -13.52
C GLY A 292 -22.91 12.77 -13.63
N CYS A 293 -22.15 13.14 -14.67
CA CYS A 293 -21.86 14.54 -14.98
C CYS A 293 -23.11 15.24 -15.52
N SER A 294 -23.35 16.49 -15.12
CA SER A 294 -24.47 17.30 -15.59
C SER A 294 -24.38 17.68 -17.07
N ILE A 295 -23.16 17.68 -17.64
CA ILE A 295 -22.92 18.00 -19.05
C ILE A 295 -23.11 16.75 -19.92
N LYS A 296 -24.14 16.78 -20.78
CA LYS A 296 -24.53 15.66 -21.66
C LYS A 296 -23.41 15.19 -22.59
N ASP A 297 -22.51 16.05 -23.02
CA ASP A 297 -21.41 15.72 -23.94
C ASP A 297 -20.04 15.58 -23.25
N CYS A 298 -20.03 15.36 -21.93
CA CYS A 298 -18.78 15.11 -21.21
C CYS A 298 -18.00 13.92 -21.83
N PRO A 299 -16.71 14.09 -22.19
CA PRO A 299 -15.89 13.07 -22.83
C PRO A 299 -15.37 11.97 -21.89
N LEU A 300 -15.52 12.16 -20.57
CA LEU A 300 -15.11 11.21 -19.54
C LEU A 300 -15.98 9.95 -19.59
N ASN A 301 -15.36 8.78 -19.56
CA ASN A 301 -16.04 7.49 -19.70
C ASN A 301 -16.08 6.68 -18.41
N SER A 302 -15.00 6.69 -17.63
CA SER A 302 -14.90 5.94 -16.39
C SER A 302 -13.96 6.63 -15.41
N VAL A 303 -14.16 6.40 -14.11
CA VAL A 303 -13.38 7.03 -13.03
C VAL A 303 -13.23 6.08 -11.85
N VAL A 304 -12.06 6.11 -11.21
CA VAL A 304 -11.91 5.66 -9.82
C VAL A 304 -11.81 6.88 -8.92
N ILE A 305 -12.64 6.90 -7.88
CA ILE A 305 -12.72 7.95 -6.88
C ILE A 305 -12.33 7.34 -5.54
N VAL A 306 -11.32 7.93 -4.92
CA VAL A 306 -10.78 7.49 -3.64
C VAL A 306 -10.87 8.66 -2.64
N PRO A 307 -11.32 8.40 -1.40
CA PRO A 307 -11.39 9.43 -0.37
C PRO A 307 -9.99 9.84 0.09
N LEU A 308 -9.81 11.14 0.35
CA LEU A 308 -8.66 11.68 1.07
C LEU A 308 -9.07 11.91 2.52
N LYS A 309 -8.28 11.44 3.46
CA LYS A 309 -8.56 11.55 4.89
C LYS A 309 -7.44 12.29 5.63
N CYS A 310 -7.78 12.89 6.75
CA CYS A 310 -6.84 13.46 7.69
C CYS A 310 -7.35 13.18 9.11
N PHE A 311 -6.61 12.38 9.88
CA PHE A 311 -7.03 11.86 11.19
C PHE A 311 -8.42 11.19 11.13
N ASP A 312 -8.58 10.27 10.17
CA ASP A 312 -9.84 9.58 9.83
C ASP A 312 -11.01 10.47 9.35
N LYS A 313 -10.86 11.79 9.39
CA LYS A 313 -11.84 12.73 8.83
C LYS A 313 -11.67 12.84 7.33
N LEU A 314 -12.75 12.67 6.59
CA LEU A 314 -12.78 12.92 5.15
C LEU A 314 -12.51 14.41 4.87
N VAL A 315 -11.47 14.70 4.09
CA VAL A 315 -11.09 16.06 3.69
C VAL A 315 -11.32 16.33 2.20
N GLY A 316 -11.55 15.30 1.40
CA GLY A 316 -11.69 15.45 -0.05
C GLY A 316 -11.68 14.13 -0.82
N THR A 317 -11.46 14.22 -2.12
CA THR A 317 -11.31 13.05 -3.00
C THR A 317 -10.19 13.24 -4.02
N LEU A 318 -9.54 12.14 -4.40
CA LEU A 318 -8.71 12.03 -5.60
C LEU A 318 -9.46 11.20 -6.65
N LYS A 319 -9.42 11.64 -7.91
CA LYS A 319 -10.17 11.04 -9.02
C LYS A 319 -9.25 10.84 -10.21
N LEU A 320 -9.21 9.62 -10.72
CA LEU A 320 -8.43 9.25 -11.90
C LEU A 320 -9.40 8.83 -13.00
N TYR A 321 -9.32 9.45 -14.17
CA TYR A 321 -10.29 9.28 -15.25
C TYR A 321 -9.69 8.64 -16.51
N ARG A 322 -10.53 7.89 -17.23
CA ARG A 322 -10.33 7.47 -18.62
C ARG A 322 -11.47 8.00 -19.50
N SER A 323 -11.16 8.32 -20.75
CA SER A 323 -12.06 8.91 -21.74
C SER A 323 -12.21 7.97 -22.94
N LYS A 324 -13.23 8.21 -23.78
CA LYS A 324 -13.41 7.44 -25.03
C LYS A 324 -12.41 7.80 -26.13
N LYS A 325 -11.71 8.94 -26.01
CA LYS A 325 -10.90 9.53 -27.11
C LYS A 325 -9.51 8.90 -27.25
N LYS A 326 -8.88 8.46 -26.17
CA LYS A 326 -7.57 7.77 -26.23
C LYS A 326 -7.77 6.27 -26.52
N VAL A 327 -6.99 5.74 -27.46
CA VAL A 327 -7.14 4.38 -28.00
C VAL A 327 -6.63 3.31 -27.02
N SER A 328 -5.66 3.64 -26.16
CA SER A 328 -4.96 2.66 -25.33
C SER A 328 -5.86 1.98 -24.29
N ARG A 329 -6.69 2.73 -23.55
CA ARG A 329 -7.62 2.20 -22.53
C ARG A 329 -8.84 3.09 -22.34
N LYS A 330 -10.04 2.54 -22.52
CA LYS A 330 -11.33 3.27 -22.38
C LYS A 330 -11.97 3.17 -21.00
N VAL A 331 -11.60 2.17 -20.21
CA VAL A 331 -12.19 1.85 -18.90
C VAL A 331 -11.09 1.80 -17.85
N ILE A 332 -11.40 2.25 -16.63
CA ILE A 332 -10.53 2.12 -15.46
C ILE A 332 -10.17 0.65 -15.24
N SER A 333 -8.86 0.42 -15.14
CA SER A 333 -8.27 -0.89 -14.92
C SER A 333 -8.04 -1.17 -13.43
N SER A 334 -7.74 -2.42 -13.07
CA SER A 334 -7.31 -2.77 -11.72
C SER A 334 -6.02 -2.02 -11.31
N THR A 335 -5.11 -1.77 -12.25
CA THR A 335 -3.89 -0.99 -12.01
C THR A 335 -4.18 0.48 -11.68
N ASP A 336 -5.20 1.07 -12.32
CA ASP A 336 -5.62 2.45 -12.01
C ASP A 336 -6.21 2.55 -10.60
N ILE A 337 -6.97 1.54 -10.18
CA ILE A 337 -7.56 1.47 -8.84
C ILE A 337 -6.49 1.35 -7.76
N GLU A 338 -5.51 0.46 -7.96
CA GLU A 338 -4.40 0.30 -7.01
C GLU A 338 -3.50 1.54 -6.96
N LEU A 339 -3.26 2.20 -8.11
CA LEU A 339 -2.58 3.50 -8.15
C LEU A 339 -3.33 4.56 -7.33
N ALA A 340 -4.65 4.68 -7.55
CA ALA A 340 -5.48 5.65 -6.85
C ALA A 340 -5.43 5.45 -5.34
N LYS A 341 -5.55 4.19 -4.88
CA LYS A 341 -5.46 3.83 -3.45
C LYS A 341 -4.10 4.23 -2.86
N GLY A 342 -3.01 3.84 -3.52
CA GLY A 342 -1.66 4.15 -3.06
C GLY A 342 -1.41 5.67 -2.98
N LEU A 343 -1.81 6.41 -4.02
CA LEU A 343 -1.68 7.86 -4.04
C LEU A 343 -2.56 8.54 -2.98
N ALA A 344 -3.82 8.12 -2.82
CA ALA A 344 -4.71 8.69 -1.82
C ALA A 344 -4.20 8.46 -0.40
N GLN A 345 -3.64 7.28 -0.11
CA GLN A 345 -3.04 6.98 1.18
C GLN A 345 -1.82 7.90 1.45
N LEU A 346 -0.93 8.03 0.47
CA LEU A 346 0.26 8.88 0.61
C LEU A 346 -0.11 10.37 0.73
N ILE A 347 -1.05 10.86 -0.08
CA ILE A 347 -1.53 12.26 -0.03
C ILE A 347 -2.23 12.52 1.30
N SER A 348 -3.07 11.61 1.79
CA SER A 348 -3.73 11.71 3.10
C SER A 348 -2.70 11.88 4.22
N TYR A 349 -1.65 11.04 4.22
CA TYR A 349 -0.57 11.14 5.19
C TYR A 349 0.22 12.45 5.08
N GLN A 350 0.44 12.96 3.87
CA GLN A 350 1.09 14.26 3.67
C GLN A 350 0.26 15.42 4.23
N ILE A 351 -1.07 15.36 4.09
CA ILE A 351 -1.98 16.35 4.66
C ILE A 351 -1.95 16.29 6.20
N GLU A 352 -1.94 15.09 6.79
CA GLU A 352 -1.79 14.90 8.24
C GLU A 352 -0.49 15.49 8.75
N ILE A 353 0.65 15.18 8.12
CA ILE A 353 1.95 15.75 8.50
C ILE A 353 1.90 17.27 8.46
N ALA A 354 1.37 17.86 7.39
CA ALA A 354 1.25 19.30 7.25
C ALA A 354 0.45 19.92 8.41
N GLN A 355 -0.66 19.29 8.80
CA GLN A 355 -1.48 19.75 9.92
C GLN A 355 -0.75 19.62 11.27
N VAL A 356 0.00 18.54 11.49
CA VAL A 356 0.83 18.38 12.71
C VAL A 356 1.91 19.45 12.78
N GLU A 357 2.60 19.72 11.68
CA GLU A 357 3.65 20.75 11.60
C GLU A 357 3.09 22.14 11.94
N GLU A 358 1.92 22.50 11.40
CA GLU A 358 1.28 23.79 11.68
C GLU A 358 0.82 23.89 13.14
N GLN A 359 0.19 22.84 13.69
CA GLN A 359 -0.21 22.82 15.10
C GLN A 359 0.99 22.97 16.03
N LYS A 360 2.11 22.30 15.72
CA LYS A 360 3.35 22.43 16.49
C LYS A 360 3.90 23.85 16.44
N LYS A 361 3.85 24.50 15.28
CA LYS A 361 4.28 25.89 15.10
C LYS A 361 3.42 26.84 15.92
N LEU A 362 2.09 26.73 15.84
CA LEU A 362 1.15 27.53 16.61
C LEU A 362 1.33 27.34 18.12
N ALA A 363 1.48 26.09 18.59
CA ALA A 363 1.75 25.79 19.99
C ALA A 363 3.08 26.40 20.47
N SER A 364 4.12 26.33 19.64
CA SER A 364 5.42 26.96 19.95
C SER A 364 5.29 28.49 20.03
N GLN A 365 4.56 29.11 19.11
CA GLN A 365 4.31 30.56 19.14
C GLN A 365 3.51 30.96 20.38
N ALA A 366 2.46 30.22 20.73
CA ALA A 366 1.67 30.45 21.94
C ALA A 366 2.52 30.33 23.20
N LYS A 367 3.41 29.31 23.27
CA LYS A 367 4.36 29.15 24.38
C LYS A 367 5.33 30.32 24.49
N LEU A 368 5.86 30.81 23.37
CA LEU A 368 6.73 32.00 23.35
C LEU A 368 6.00 33.26 23.82
N ILE A 369 4.76 33.48 23.37
CA ILE A 369 3.93 34.60 23.81
C ILE A 369 3.62 34.50 25.31
N ALA A 370 3.28 33.31 25.81
CA ALA A 370 3.04 33.09 27.23
C ALA A 370 4.29 33.40 28.07
N LEU A 371 5.46 32.91 27.65
CA LEU A 371 6.74 33.25 28.30
C LEU A 371 7.03 34.76 28.26
N ALA A 372 6.78 35.42 27.12
CA ALA A 372 6.97 36.87 26.99
C ALA A 372 6.02 37.67 27.89
N SER A 373 4.76 37.22 28.05
CA SER A 373 3.75 37.88 28.90
C SER A 373 4.03 37.77 30.41
N GLN A 374 4.89 36.82 30.83
CA GLN A 374 5.33 36.76 32.23
C GLN A 374 6.23 37.94 32.61
N MET A 375 6.82 38.65 31.64
CA MET A 375 7.46 39.94 31.90
C MET A 375 6.41 41.04 31.80
N ASN A 376 6.12 41.78 32.88
CA ASN A 376 5.20 42.93 32.87
C ASN A 376 5.82 44.09 32.05
N PRO A 377 5.45 44.31 30.77
CA PRO A 377 6.17 45.25 29.92
C PRO A 377 5.94 46.69 30.35
N HIS A 378 4.73 46.97 30.88
CA HIS A 378 4.38 48.26 31.43
C HIS A 378 5.22 48.60 32.66
N PHE A 379 5.42 47.65 33.58
CA PHE A 379 6.35 47.83 34.69
C PHE A 379 7.76 48.18 34.20
N LEU A 380 8.26 47.45 33.20
CA LEU A 380 9.58 47.70 32.63
C LEU A 380 9.71 49.11 32.04
N PHE A 381 8.77 49.53 31.17
CA PHE A 381 8.78 50.87 30.57
C PHE A 381 8.64 51.97 31.63
N ASN A 382 7.74 51.78 32.61
CA ASN A 382 7.54 52.76 33.69
C ASN A 382 8.77 52.91 34.57
N THR A 383 9.44 51.79 34.85
CA THR A 383 10.69 51.80 35.62
C THR A 383 11.78 52.53 34.86
N LEU A 384 11.95 52.26 33.56
CA LEU A 384 12.93 52.96 32.73
C LEU A 384 12.64 54.47 32.64
N ASN A 385 11.37 54.87 32.49
CA ASN A 385 10.99 56.28 32.49
C ASN A 385 11.27 56.97 33.83
N ALA A 386 11.01 56.30 34.95
CA ALA A 386 11.35 56.81 36.28
C ALA A 386 12.86 56.97 36.44
N VAL A 387 13.65 55.99 36.01
CA VAL A 387 15.12 56.07 35.97
C VAL A 387 15.58 57.28 35.15
N ILE A 388 15.04 57.47 33.94
CA ILE A 388 15.37 58.62 33.08
C ILE A 388 15.13 59.96 33.80
N SER A 389 14.03 60.07 34.55
CA SER A 389 13.73 61.26 35.36
C SER A 389 14.74 61.47 36.49
N PHE A 390 15.07 60.41 37.22
CA PHE A 390 16.00 60.47 38.35
C PHE A 390 17.45 60.67 37.92
N ILE A 391 17.87 60.32 36.70
CA ILE A 391 19.25 60.54 36.23
C ILE A 391 19.69 61.99 36.40
N ARG A 392 18.78 62.96 36.19
CA ARG A 392 19.11 64.39 36.29
C ARG A 392 18.92 64.96 37.69
N THR A 393 17.98 64.44 38.47
CA THR A 393 17.55 65.02 39.75
C THR A 393 18.12 64.30 40.96
N ASN A 394 18.25 62.97 40.89
CA ASN A 394 18.84 62.14 41.93
C ASN A 394 19.53 60.90 41.31
N PRO A 395 20.79 61.06 40.83
CA PRO A 395 21.51 59.99 40.14
C PRO A 395 21.71 58.73 40.99
N GLN A 396 21.78 58.85 42.32
CA GLN A 396 21.94 57.70 43.22
C GLN A 396 20.69 56.81 43.23
N VAL A 397 19.49 57.42 43.31
CA VAL A 397 18.22 56.68 43.22
C VAL A 397 18.09 56.01 41.86
N ALA A 398 18.43 56.70 40.77
CA ALA A 398 18.44 56.11 39.43
C ALA A 398 19.34 54.87 39.34
N ARG A 399 20.56 54.93 39.90
CA ARG A 399 21.48 53.78 39.96
C ARG A 399 20.88 52.61 40.73
N GLN A 400 20.28 52.87 41.90
CA GLN A 400 19.73 51.82 42.73
C GLN A 400 18.49 51.17 42.10
N MET A 401 17.65 51.95 41.40
CA MET A 401 16.53 51.40 40.61
C MET A 401 17.02 50.49 39.49
N LEU A 402 18.11 50.81 38.80
CA LEU A 402 18.68 49.95 37.76
C LEU A 402 19.23 48.62 38.31
N ILE A 403 19.85 48.63 39.50
CA ILE A 403 20.34 47.41 40.16
C ILE A 403 19.15 46.51 40.51
N ASN A 404 18.14 47.05 41.20
CA ASN A 404 16.93 46.32 41.56
C ASN A 404 16.18 45.81 40.33
N LEU A 405 16.13 46.59 39.24
CA LEU A 405 15.51 46.15 37.99
C LEU A 405 16.29 44.99 37.35
N SER A 406 17.62 45.02 37.41
CA SER A 406 18.46 43.92 36.91
C SER A 406 18.25 42.63 37.71
N GLU A 407 18.17 42.73 39.04
CA GLU A 407 17.87 41.61 39.92
C GLU A 407 16.47 41.06 39.67
N TYR A 408 15.47 41.94 39.59
CA TYR A 408 14.09 41.64 39.22
C TYR A 408 13.99 40.84 37.92
N LEU A 409 14.61 41.33 36.84
CA LEU A 409 14.58 40.66 35.54
C LEU A 409 15.33 39.34 35.54
N ARG A 410 16.50 39.26 36.20
CA ARG A 410 17.31 38.03 36.27
C ARG A 410 16.57 36.91 36.99
N TYR A 411 15.86 37.25 38.05
CA TYR A 411 15.04 36.30 38.79
C TYR A 411 13.85 35.80 37.97
N ASN A 412 13.12 36.72 37.32
CA ASN A 412 12.01 36.41 36.41
C ASN A 412 12.40 35.41 35.31
N LEU A 413 13.64 35.47 34.82
CA LEU A 413 14.11 34.58 33.75
C LEU A 413 14.66 33.23 34.25
N LYS A 414 15.16 33.12 35.49
CA LYS A 414 15.88 31.93 35.97
C LYS A 414 15.03 30.91 36.73
N ASN A 415 13.97 31.36 37.42
CA ASN A 415 13.33 30.54 38.45
C ASN A 415 11.93 30.01 38.06
N ILE A 416 11.56 30.10 36.78
CA ILE A 416 10.25 29.64 36.27
C ILE A 416 10.09 28.13 36.50
N GLY A 417 9.06 27.75 37.26
CA GLY A 417 8.72 26.33 37.50
C GLY A 417 9.60 25.63 38.55
N THR A 418 10.28 26.38 39.43
CA THR A 418 11.13 25.85 40.50
C THR A 418 10.56 26.15 41.89
N PHE A 419 10.95 25.34 42.90
CA PHE A 419 10.70 25.62 44.31
C PHE A 419 11.89 26.35 44.93
N ILE A 420 11.61 27.40 45.69
CA ILE A 420 12.59 28.28 46.33
C ILE A 420 12.16 28.59 47.77
N THR A 421 13.10 29.07 48.58
CA THR A 421 12.78 29.49 49.95
C THR A 421 11.97 30.79 49.95
N ILE A 422 11.12 30.98 50.96
CA ILE A 422 10.37 32.22 51.16
C ILE A 422 11.32 33.42 51.25
N ALA A 423 12.47 33.28 51.91
CA ALA A 423 13.51 34.31 51.97
C ALA A 423 13.92 34.79 50.57
N LYS A 424 14.10 33.86 49.63
CA LYS A 424 14.55 34.16 48.27
C LYS A 424 13.45 34.79 47.40
N GLU A 425 12.19 34.43 47.64
CA GLU A 425 11.04 35.12 47.03
C GLU A 425 10.88 36.54 47.62
N LEU A 426 11.14 36.73 48.92
CA LEU A 426 11.08 38.05 49.55
C LEU A 426 12.17 39.00 49.04
N GLU A 427 13.38 38.51 48.75
CA GLU A 427 14.43 39.31 48.11
C GLU A 427 13.92 39.96 46.82
N ILE A 428 13.18 39.21 45.99
CA ILE A 428 12.68 39.75 44.72
C ILE A 428 11.52 40.72 44.90
N VAL A 429 10.63 40.41 45.86
CA VAL A 429 9.53 41.29 46.26
C VAL A 429 10.08 42.63 46.72
N LYS A 430 11.17 42.63 47.48
CA LYS A 430 11.85 43.86 47.94
C LYS A 430 12.43 44.65 46.77
N SER A 431 13.08 43.99 45.80
CA SER A 431 13.57 44.68 44.61
C SER A 431 12.42 45.34 43.81
N TYR A 432 11.28 44.66 43.68
CA TYR A 432 10.08 45.19 43.03
C TYR A 432 9.50 46.39 43.80
N LEU A 433 9.27 46.23 45.11
CA LEU A 433 8.70 47.27 45.98
C LEU A 433 9.59 48.51 46.07
N TYR A 434 10.91 48.35 46.03
CA TYR A 434 11.84 49.48 45.96
C TYR A 434 11.59 50.33 44.71
N ILE A 435 11.44 49.68 43.56
CA ILE A 435 11.17 50.35 42.28
C ILE A 435 9.83 51.09 42.31
N GLU A 436 8.79 50.42 42.82
CA GLU A 436 7.45 50.99 42.93
C GLU A 436 7.41 52.18 43.90
N LYS A 437 8.04 52.06 45.08
CA LYS A 437 8.16 53.16 46.06
C LYS A 437 8.89 54.36 45.48
N ALA A 438 9.98 54.14 44.75
CA ALA A 438 10.70 55.22 44.08
C ALA A 438 9.84 55.92 43.01
N ARG A 439 8.97 55.17 42.32
CA ARG A 439 8.09 55.72 41.28
C ARG A 439 6.90 56.50 41.86
N PHE A 440 6.29 56.00 42.93
CA PHE A 440 5.09 56.58 43.52
C PHE A 440 5.37 57.55 44.67
N GLY A 441 6.60 57.58 45.19
CA GLY A 441 7.01 58.45 46.29
C GLY A 441 6.15 58.22 47.53
N ASN A 442 5.64 59.31 48.11
CA ASN A 442 4.86 59.27 49.35
C ASN A 442 3.42 58.74 49.17
N LYS A 443 3.03 58.33 47.95
CA LYS A 443 1.69 57.76 47.69
C LYS A 443 1.57 56.29 48.09
N ILE A 444 2.69 55.62 48.38
CA ILE A 444 2.72 54.23 48.80
C ILE A 444 3.60 54.13 50.05
N GLU A 445 3.02 53.58 51.10
CA GLU A 445 3.72 53.18 52.32
C GLU A 445 3.79 51.65 52.37
N ILE A 446 4.95 51.12 52.77
CA ILE A 446 5.21 49.67 52.78
C ILE A 446 5.55 49.30 54.21
N GLU A 447 4.75 48.40 54.78
CA GLU A 447 4.94 47.80 56.09
C GLU A 447 5.16 46.30 55.90
N GLU A 448 6.22 45.77 56.51
CA GLU A 448 6.60 44.35 56.41
C GLU A 448 6.44 43.70 57.79
N GLU A 449 5.49 42.77 57.93
CA GLU A 449 5.34 41.91 59.11
C GLU A 449 5.54 40.46 58.69
N ILE A 450 6.72 39.91 58.97
CA ILE A 450 7.17 38.62 58.46
C ILE A 450 7.63 37.75 59.63
N ASP A 451 7.07 36.57 59.75
CA ASP A 451 7.53 35.56 60.71
C ASP A 451 8.82 34.90 60.21
N GLU A 452 9.93 35.15 60.90
CA GLU A 452 11.26 34.65 60.53
C GLU A 452 11.33 33.11 60.52
N SER A 453 10.47 32.42 61.27
CA SER A 453 10.45 30.94 61.31
C SER A 453 10.07 30.31 59.97
N LEU A 454 9.42 31.06 59.07
CA LEU A 454 8.95 30.58 57.77
C LEU A 454 9.95 30.82 56.63
N LEU A 455 11.04 31.55 56.86
CA LEU A 455 11.92 32.03 55.78
C LEU A 455 12.59 30.91 54.97
N GLU A 456 12.88 29.77 55.58
CA GLU A 456 13.51 28.61 54.94
C GLU A 456 12.51 27.64 54.30
N GLU A 457 11.20 27.84 54.51
CA GLU A 457 10.18 27.01 53.89
C GLU A 457 10.16 27.20 52.37
N LYS A 458 9.88 26.11 51.65
CA LYS A 458 9.90 26.14 50.18
C LYS A 458 8.52 26.34 49.59
N ILE A 459 8.41 27.34 48.72
CA ILE A 459 7.21 27.63 47.92
C ILE A 459 7.56 27.57 46.43
N PRO A 460 6.57 27.31 45.55
CA PRO A 460 6.74 27.57 44.13
C PRO A 460 7.14 29.04 43.92
N ALA A 461 8.12 29.29 43.06
CA ALA A 461 8.52 30.67 42.71
C ALA A 461 7.34 31.43 42.09
N PHE A 462 7.29 32.76 42.30
CA PHE A 462 6.22 33.65 41.83
C PHE A 462 4.84 33.42 42.48
N VAL A 463 4.80 32.99 43.74
CA VAL A 463 3.55 32.92 44.51
C VAL A 463 3.28 34.24 45.24
N LEU A 464 4.31 34.86 45.82
CA LEU A 464 4.13 36.12 46.58
C LEU A 464 4.16 37.32 45.64
N GLN A 465 5.04 37.30 44.64
CA GLN A 465 5.23 38.42 43.72
C GLN A 465 3.91 38.91 43.06
N PRO A 466 3.04 38.06 42.48
CA PRO A 466 1.80 38.52 41.87
C PRO A 466 0.79 39.11 42.86
N LEU A 467 0.80 38.65 44.12
CA LEU A 467 -0.06 39.19 45.16
C LEU A 467 0.36 40.61 45.52
N VAL A 468 1.68 40.82 45.66
CA VAL A 468 2.26 42.15 45.93
C VAL A 468 2.03 43.09 44.74
N GLU A 469 2.23 42.63 43.50
CA GLU A 469 1.93 43.42 42.30
C GLU A 469 0.47 43.87 42.25
N ASN A 470 -0.47 42.97 42.58
CA ASN A 470 -1.89 43.31 42.62
C ASN A 470 -2.20 44.28 43.76
N ALA A 471 -1.58 44.12 44.94
CA ALA A 471 -1.76 45.05 46.04
C ALA A 471 -1.34 46.48 45.64
N VAL A 472 -0.16 46.64 45.03
CA VAL A 472 0.33 47.95 44.55
C VAL A 472 -0.54 48.52 43.41
N LYS A 473 -1.06 47.67 42.53
CA LYS A 473 -1.88 48.11 41.40
C LYS A 473 -3.27 48.60 41.81
N HIS A 474 -3.82 48.04 42.89
CA HIS A 474 -5.18 48.29 43.35
C HIS A 474 -5.27 49.07 44.68
N SER A 475 -4.13 49.52 45.22
CA SER A 475 -4.01 50.39 46.40
C SER A 475 -4.32 51.85 46.12
#